data_AF-A0A2T6ZFJ7-F1
#
_entry.id   AF-A0A2T6ZFJ7-F1
#
_cell.length_a   1.000
_cell.length_b   1.000
_cell.length_c   1.000
_cell.angle_alpha   90.00
_cell.angle_beta   90.00
_cell.angle_gamma   90.00
#
_symmetry.space_group_name_H-M   'P 1'
#
loop_
_entity.id
_entity.type
_entity.pdbx_description
1 polymer ?
#
loop_
_entity_poly.entity_id
_entity_poly.type
_entity_poly.pdbx_seq_one_letter_code
_entity_poly.pdbx_strand_id
1 'polypeptide(L)'
;RAGRPVKITKDISKAVESIAQENPWSSLQELTDKLHTLDIKIGRSSINRTVQQLGFQLRISRKKPYLDNFKKIRWKYWCKRLRRRLSKAGKWWRRMVWLDECKVEFEGYRRGKRVRIKSGQEYSDQNLAPSFRSGRFGVGCWASF
;
A
#
# COMPACT_ATOMS: atom_id res chain seq x y z
N ARG A 1 23.12 -0.47 35.54
CA ARG A 1 24.09 -1.17 34.67
C ARG A 1 23.87 -0.70 33.24
N ALA A 2 24.86 -0.05 32.61
CA ALA A 2 24.80 0.23 31.18
C ALA A 2 24.94 -1.10 30.42
N GLY A 3 24.02 -1.38 29.49
CA GLY A 3 24.01 -2.62 28.73
C GLY A 3 25.12 -2.67 27.66
N ARG A 4 25.17 -3.76 26.89
CA ARG A 4 26.09 -3.91 25.76
C ARG A 4 25.88 -2.77 24.74
N PRO A 5 26.93 -2.06 24.31
CA PRO A 5 26.79 -1.01 23.30
C PRO A 5 26.26 -1.60 21.99
N VAL A 6 25.31 -0.89 21.38
CA VAL A 6 24.65 -1.32 20.15
C VAL A 6 25.59 -1.04 18.97
N LYS A 7 25.86 -2.04 18.13
CA LYS A 7 26.68 -1.88 16.91
C LYS A 7 26.05 -0.98 15.83
N ILE A 8 24.79 -0.59 16.03
CA ILE A 8 24.03 0.23 15.08
C ILE A 8 24.27 1.69 15.45
N THR A 9 25.08 2.37 14.65
CA THR A 9 25.26 3.81 14.72
C THR A 9 24.10 4.53 14.02
N LYS A 10 23.99 5.85 14.22
CA LYS A 10 22.98 6.67 13.54
C LYS A 10 23.13 6.59 12.01
N ASP A 11 24.35 6.53 11.50
CA ASP A 11 24.62 6.49 10.06
C ASP A 11 24.19 5.16 9.45
N ILE A 12 24.48 4.05 10.13
CA ILE A 12 23.97 2.72 9.77
C ILE A 12 22.44 2.72 9.76
N SER A 13 21.80 3.32 10.77
CA SER A 13 20.34 3.39 10.82
C SER A 13 19.76 4.17 9.63
N LYS A 14 20.41 5.25 9.19
CA LYS A 14 20.01 6.00 7.99
C LYS A 14 20.20 5.18 6.71
N ALA A 15 21.30 4.43 6.61
CA ALA A 15 21.53 3.52 5.48
C ALA A 15 20.44 2.44 5.40
N VAL A 16 20.11 1.81 6.52
CA VAL A 16 19.00 0.84 6.62
C VAL A 16 17.67 1.47 6.21
N GLU A 17 17.40 2.70 6.66
CA GLU A 17 16.19 3.43 6.29
C GLU A 17 16.12 3.70 4.78
N SER A 18 17.21 4.20 4.20
CA SER A 18 17.28 4.53 2.78
C SER A 18 17.03 3.31 1.89
N ILE A 19 17.68 2.18 2.18
CA ILE A 19 17.51 0.94 1.40
C ILE A 19 16.08 0.38 1.58
N ALA A 20 15.52 0.47 2.79
CA ALA A 20 14.15 0.04 3.04
C ALA A 20 13.11 0.90 2.31
N GLN A 21 13.39 2.19 2.08
CA GLN A 21 12.53 3.09 1.30
C GLN A 21 12.70 2.91 -0.21
N GLU A 22 13.92 2.63 -0.67
CA GLU A 22 14.24 2.40 -2.08
C GLU A 22 13.43 1.21 -2.65
N ASN A 23 13.38 0.10 -1.90
CA ASN A 23 12.56 -1.05 -2.27
C ASN A 23 11.76 -1.58 -1.07
N PRO A 24 10.54 -1.06 -0.86
CA PRO A 24 9.65 -1.48 0.24
C PRO A 24 9.22 -2.95 0.17
N TRP A 25 9.30 -3.57 -1.01
CA TRP A 25 8.87 -4.95 -1.29
C TRP A 25 9.94 -6.00 -1.02
N SER A 26 11.17 -5.55 -0.80
CA SER A 26 12.31 -6.42 -0.58
C SER A 26 12.04 -7.43 0.54
N SER A 27 12.58 -8.64 0.44
CA SER A 27 12.58 -9.53 1.60
C SER A 27 13.56 -9.02 2.67
N LEU A 28 13.49 -9.56 3.89
CA LEU A 28 14.49 -9.23 4.92
C LEU A 28 15.88 -9.75 4.54
N GLN A 29 15.93 -10.84 3.75
CA GLN A 29 17.18 -11.39 3.23
C GLN A 29 17.79 -10.44 2.20
N GLU A 30 17.03 -10.02 1.20
CA GLU A 30 17.50 -9.05 0.19
C GLU A 30 17.98 -7.73 0.81
N LEU A 31 17.29 -7.24 1.85
CA LEU A 31 17.77 -6.08 2.61
C LEU A 31 19.13 -6.32 3.28
N THR A 32 19.33 -7.52 3.82
CA THR A 32 20.57 -7.91 4.48
C THR A 32 21.70 -8.02 3.45
N ASP A 33 21.43 -8.69 2.34
CA ASP A 33 22.41 -8.87 1.26
C ASP A 33 22.83 -7.51 0.67
N LYS A 34 21.87 -6.60 0.43
CA LYS A 34 22.16 -5.21 0.00
C LYS A 34 23.04 -4.46 1.00
N LEU A 35 22.79 -4.61 2.30
CA LEU A 35 23.61 -3.97 3.33
C LEU A 35 25.02 -4.56 3.40
N HIS A 36 25.17 -5.87 3.19
CA HIS A 36 26.46 -6.54 3.16
C HIS A 36 27.31 -6.12 1.95
N THR A 37 26.68 -5.86 0.80
CA THR A 37 27.36 -5.27 -0.37
C THR A 37 27.96 -3.89 -0.07
N LEU A 38 27.39 -3.16 0.89
CA LEU A 38 27.88 -1.85 1.37
C LEU A 38 28.86 -1.97 2.55
N ASP A 39 29.41 -3.17 2.79
CA ASP A 39 30.28 -3.53 3.92
C ASP A 39 29.65 -3.37 5.32
N ILE A 40 28.32 -3.24 5.39
CA ILE A 40 27.58 -3.16 6.66
C ILE A 40 27.23 -4.57 7.14
N LYS A 41 28.18 -5.22 7.83
CA LYS A 41 28.04 -6.61 8.34
C LYS A 41 27.20 -6.69 9.61
N ILE A 42 25.88 -6.55 9.46
CA ILE A 42 24.91 -6.64 10.56
C ILE A 42 24.07 -7.91 10.43
N GLY A 43 23.74 -8.52 11.57
CA GLY A 43 22.85 -9.67 11.63
C GLY A 43 21.41 -9.32 11.24
N ARG A 44 20.74 -10.28 10.60
CA ARG A 44 19.35 -10.16 10.13
C ARG A 44 18.35 -9.74 11.22
N SER A 45 18.52 -10.26 12.44
CA SER A 45 17.65 -9.92 13.60
C SER A 45 17.81 -8.46 14.02
N SER A 46 19.05 -7.95 14.03
CA SER A 46 19.36 -6.55 14.32
C SER A 46 18.77 -5.63 13.26
N ILE A 47 18.89 -5.97 11.98
CA ILE A 47 18.28 -5.20 10.88
C ILE A 47 16.76 -5.12 11.05
N ASN A 48 16.10 -6.25 11.32
CA ASN A 48 14.64 -6.26 11.53
C ASN A 48 14.22 -5.37 12.70
N ARG A 49 14.97 -5.40 13.81
CA ARG A 49 14.70 -4.53 14.97
C ARG A 49 14.89 -3.06 14.61
N THR A 50 15.96 -2.70 13.91
CA THR A 50 16.21 -1.32 13.45
C THR A 50 15.10 -0.82 12.55
N VAL A 51 14.67 -1.64 11.58
CA VAL A 51 13.57 -1.33 10.66
C VAL A 51 12.26 -1.07 11.42
N GLN A 52 11.95 -1.88 12.43
CA GLN A 52 10.77 -1.66 13.27
C GLN A 52 10.89 -0.38 14.11
N GLN A 53 12.06 -0.10 14.68
CA GLN A 53 12.33 1.13 15.44
C GLN A 53 12.23 2.40 14.58
N LEU A 54 12.57 2.31 13.29
CA LEU A 54 12.40 3.36 12.29
C LEU A 54 10.93 3.58 11.88
N GLY A 55 10.00 2.80 12.44
CA GLY A 55 8.56 2.93 12.22
C GLY A 55 8.02 2.17 11.01
N PHE A 56 8.83 1.31 10.37
CA PHE A 56 8.32 0.44 9.31
C PHE A 56 7.56 -0.74 9.88
N GLN A 57 6.41 -1.01 9.28
CA GLN A 57 5.59 -2.16 9.60
C GLN A 57 5.38 -3.01 8.35
N LEU A 58 5.47 -4.32 8.51
CA LEU A 58 5.18 -5.25 7.44
C LEU A 58 3.66 -5.40 7.32
N ARG A 59 3.06 -4.79 6.29
CA ARG A 59 1.61 -4.78 6.06
C ARG A 59 1.27 -5.39 4.71
N ILE A 60 0.03 -5.87 4.56
CA ILE A 60 -0.48 -6.28 3.26
C ILE A 60 -0.71 -5.01 2.42
N SER A 61 -0.10 -4.95 1.24
CA SER A 61 -0.24 -3.80 0.33
C SER A 61 -1.69 -3.59 -0.09
N ARG A 62 -2.13 -2.34 -0.19
CA ARG A 62 -3.46 -2.01 -0.71
C ARG A 62 -3.47 -2.22 -2.22
N LYS A 63 -4.56 -2.79 -2.75
CA LYS A 63 -4.84 -2.84 -4.19
C LYS A 63 -5.73 -1.66 -4.54
N LYS A 64 -5.25 -0.77 -5.40
CA LYS A 64 -6.04 0.37 -5.90
C LYS A 64 -5.88 0.46 -7.41
N PRO A 65 -6.94 0.84 -8.14
CA PRO A 65 -6.81 1.12 -9.56
C PRO A 65 -5.85 2.28 -9.75
N TYR A 66 -5.02 2.20 -10.79
CA TYR A 66 -4.16 3.31 -11.17
C TYR A 66 -5.02 4.51 -11.60
N LEU A 67 -4.76 5.66 -10.98
CA LEU A 67 -5.42 6.91 -11.30
C LEU A 67 -4.38 7.90 -11.77
N ASP A 68 -4.48 8.27 -13.05
CA ASP A 68 -3.73 9.39 -13.57
C ASP A 68 -4.14 10.71 -12.88
N ASN A 69 -3.24 11.69 -12.90
CA ASN A 69 -3.41 13.00 -12.28
C ASN A 69 -4.66 13.72 -12.78
N PHE A 70 -4.97 13.63 -14.07
CA PHE A 70 -6.19 14.23 -14.61
C PHE A 70 -7.45 13.58 -14.02
N LYS A 71 -7.49 12.25 -13.91
CA LYS A 71 -8.60 11.51 -13.29
C LYS A 71 -8.76 11.90 -11.81
N LYS A 72 -7.65 12.01 -11.06
CA LYS A 72 -7.64 12.48 -9.67
C LYS A 72 -8.27 13.87 -9.53
N ILE A 73 -7.91 14.81 -10.40
CA ILE A 73 -8.48 16.18 -10.40
C ILE A 73 -9.96 16.16 -10.77
N ARG A 74 -10.32 15.48 -11.85
CA ARG A 74 -11.70 15.38 -12.33
C ARG A 74 -12.62 14.80 -11.28
N TRP A 75 -12.21 13.72 -10.60
CA TRP A 75 -12.99 13.11 -9.52
C TRP A 75 -13.13 14.05 -8.32
N LYS A 76 -12.06 14.72 -7.89
CA LYS A 76 -12.14 15.73 -6.82
C LYS A 76 -13.10 16.86 -7.17
N TYR A 77 -13.05 17.36 -8.40
CA TYR A 77 -13.97 18.41 -8.87
C TYR A 77 -15.42 17.91 -8.87
N TRP A 78 -15.66 16.73 -9.43
CA TRP A 78 -16.99 16.11 -9.48
C TRP A 78 -17.55 15.93 -8.06
N CYS A 79 -16.79 15.34 -7.14
CA CYS A 79 -17.21 15.17 -5.74
C CYS A 79 -17.52 16.51 -5.06
N LYS A 80 -16.71 17.56 -5.26
CA LYS A 80 -16.97 18.90 -4.69
C LYS A 80 -18.26 19.51 -5.26
N ARG A 81 -18.47 19.40 -6.58
CA ARG A 81 -19.68 19.90 -7.25
C ARG A 81 -20.93 19.15 -6.79
N LEU A 82 -20.83 17.82 -6.71
CA LEU A 82 -21.92 16.96 -6.30
C LEU A 82 -22.30 17.20 -4.83
N ARG A 83 -21.30 17.32 -3.94
CA ARG A 83 -21.52 17.65 -2.52
C ARG A 83 -22.29 18.96 -2.35
N ARG A 84 -21.95 20.02 -3.08
CA ARG A 84 -22.68 21.32 -3.03
C ARG A 84 -24.12 21.23 -3.51
N ARG A 85 -24.38 20.39 -4.52
CA ARG A 85 -25.73 20.19 -5.08
C ARG A 85 -26.59 19.31 -4.17
N LEU A 86 -26.00 18.24 -3.63
CA LEU A 86 -26.70 17.22 -2.86
C LEU A 86 -26.78 17.55 -1.36
N SER A 87 -25.90 18.40 -0.82
CA SER A 87 -26.01 18.89 0.57
C SER A 87 -27.29 19.69 0.82
N LYS A 88 -27.87 20.28 -0.23
CA LYS A 88 -29.13 21.04 -0.14
C LYS A 88 -30.38 20.16 -0.12
N ALA A 89 -30.28 18.87 -0.45
CA ALA A 89 -31.44 17.98 -0.46
C ALA A 89 -31.02 16.50 -0.36
N GLY A 90 -30.90 16.01 0.88
CA GLY A 90 -30.67 14.58 1.17
C GLY A 90 -31.72 13.61 0.60
N LYS A 91 -32.83 14.14 0.04
CA LYS A 91 -33.86 13.37 -0.67
C LYS A 91 -33.44 12.88 -2.06
N TRP A 92 -32.42 13.47 -2.69
CA TRP A 92 -32.01 13.10 -4.06
C TRP A 92 -31.37 11.73 -4.16
N TRP A 93 -30.55 11.33 -3.18
CA TRP A 93 -29.92 10.01 -3.18
C TRP A 93 -30.93 8.86 -3.20
N ARG A 94 -32.11 9.06 -2.58
CA ARG A 94 -33.20 8.07 -2.56
C ARG A 94 -33.98 7.96 -3.87
N ARG A 95 -33.80 8.93 -4.79
CA ARG A 95 -34.44 8.92 -6.11
C ARG A 95 -33.49 8.45 -7.22
N MET A 96 -32.21 8.23 -6.88
CA MET A 96 -31.23 7.74 -7.85
C MET A 96 -31.36 6.23 -7.96
N VAL A 97 -31.45 5.76 -9.20
CA VAL A 97 -31.27 4.35 -9.53
C VAL A 97 -29.81 4.17 -9.93
N TRP A 98 -29.12 3.29 -9.23
CA TRP A 98 -27.74 2.90 -9.51
C TRP A 98 -27.75 1.69 -10.43
N LEU A 99 -26.85 1.68 -11.41
CA LEU A 99 -26.63 0.54 -12.29
C LEU A 99 -25.16 0.15 -12.18
N ASP A 100 -24.88 -1.13 -11.97
CA ASP A 100 -23.50 -1.64 -11.99
C ASP A 100 -23.46 -3.02 -12.65
N GLU A 101 -22.28 -3.35 -13.17
CA GLU A 101 -21.93 -4.66 -13.70
C GLU A 101 -20.81 -5.24 -12.84
N CYS A 102 -20.99 -6.47 -12.36
CA CYS A 102 -19.95 -7.18 -11.66
C CYS A 102 -19.70 -8.57 -12.27
N LYS A 103 -18.48 -9.07 -12.10
CA LYS A 103 -18.11 -10.43 -12.49
C LYS A 103 -17.79 -11.22 -11.23
N VAL A 104 -18.49 -12.32 -11.03
CA VAL A 104 -18.27 -13.24 -9.91
C VAL A 104 -17.33 -14.34 -10.39
N GLU A 105 -16.12 -14.37 -9.83
CA GLU A 105 -15.11 -15.40 -10.12
C GLU A 105 -15.14 -16.50 -9.04
N PHE A 106 -14.92 -17.75 -9.42
CA PHE A 106 -14.90 -18.90 -8.51
C PHE A 106 -13.59 -19.05 -7.72
N GLU A 107 -12.62 -18.17 -7.93
CA GLU A 107 -11.30 -18.33 -7.32
C GLU A 107 -11.29 -17.95 -5.83
N GLY A 108 -10.61 -18.75 -5.01
CA GLY A 108 -10.42 -18.48 -3.60
C GLY A 108 -9.60 -17.20 -3.33
N TYR A 109 -9.69 -16.71 -2.10
CA TYR A 109 -8.98 -15.51 -1.64
C TYR A 109 -7.46 -15.64 -1.86
N ARG A 110 -6.91 -14.82 -2.78
CA ARG A 110 -5.46 -14.68 -2.92
C ARG A 110 -4.91 -13.76 -1.84
N ARG A 111 -4.09 -14.32 -0.94
CA ARG A 111 -3.37 -13.54 0.07
C ARG A 111 -2.57 -12.43 -0.59
N GLY A 112 -2.74 -11.20 -0.10
CA GLY A 112 -1.99 -10.06 -0.61
C GLY A 112 -0.50 -10.16 -0.26
N LYS A 113 0.35 -9.59 -1.12
CA LYS A 113 1.78 -9.47 -0.86
C LYS A 113 2.02 -8.48 0.30
N ARG A 114 3.06 -8.74 1.09
CA ARG A 114 3.48 -7.88 2.18
C ARG A 114 4.53 -6.88 1.70
N VAL A 115 4.47 -5.67 2.23
CA VAL A 115 5.36 -4.56 1.92
C VAL A 115 5.66 -3.81 3.22
N ARG A 116 6.86 -3.24 3.35
CA ARG A 116 7.25 -2.45 4.52
C ARG A 116 6.75 -1.02 4.36
N ILE A 117 5.86 -0.58 5.24
CA ILE A 117 5.18 0.72 5.13
C ILE A 117 5.36 1.48 6.44
N LYS A 118 5.63 2.79 6.36
CA LYS A 118 5.46 3.72 7.47
C LYS A 118 4.03 4.23 7.56
N SER A 119 3.59 4.61 8.76
CA SER A 119 2.26 5.20 8.94
C SER A 119 2.01 6.36 7.96
N GLY A 120 0.85 6.37 7.31
CA GLY A 120 0.46 7.37 6.31
C GLY A 120 0.92 7.09 4.86
N GLN A 121 1.85 6.15 4.64
CA GLN A 121 2.36 5.84 3.29
C GLN A 121 1.63 4.69 2.59
N GLU A 122 0.52 4.19 3.13
CA GLU A 122 -0.20 3.02 2.59
C GLU A 122 -0.72 3.20 1.17
N TYR A 123 -1.02 4.44 0.79
CA TYR A 123 -1.56 4.81 -0.52
C TYR A 123 -0.52 5.48 -1.43
N SER A 124 0.76 5.44 -1.05
CA SER A 124 1.83 5.87 -1.95
C SER A 124 1.94 4.86 -3.09
N ASP A 125 2.15 5.35 -4.32
CA ASP A 125 2.13 4.53 -5.53
C ASP A 125 3.16 3.38 -5.46
N GLN A 126 4.31 3.59 -4.80
CA GLN A 126 5.34 2.56 -4.59
C GLN A 126 4.92 1.41 -3.66
N ASN A 127 3.91 1.61 -2.80
CA ASN A 127 3.44 0.64 -1.81
C ASN A 127 2.14 -0.07 -2.24
N LEU A 128 1.56 0.35 -3.37
CA LEU A 128 0.33 -0.24 -3.88
C LEU A 128 0.64 -1.54 -4.64
N ALA A 129 -0.14 -2.59 -4.35
CA ALA A 129 -0.13 -3.76 -5.22
C ALA A 129 -0.92 -3.46 -6.49
N PRO A 130 -0.46 -3.97 -7.65
CA PRO A 130 -1.23 -3.90 -8.87
C PRO A 130 -2.58 -4.61 -8.70
N SER A 131 -3.65 -3.94 -9.10
CA SER A 131 -4.97 -4.57 -9.25
C SER A 131 -5.05 -5.21 -10.62
N PHE A 132 -4.88 -6.53 -10.69
CA PHE A 132 -5.12 -7.30 -11.91
C PHE A 132 -6.55 -7.87 -11.87
N ARG A 133 -7.32 -7.67 -12.95
CA ARG A 133 -8.54 -8.43 -13.21
C ARG A 133 -8.16 -9.61 -14.11
N SER A 134 -8.52 -10.82 -13.70
CA SER A 134 -8.24 -11.99 -14.50
C SER A 134 -9.31 -12.19 -15.58
N GLY A 135 -8.92 -12.71 -16.74
CA GLY A 135 -9.86 -13.13 -17.78
C GLY A 135 -10.48 -14.51 -17.51
N ARG A 136 -10.39 -15.04 -16.29
CA ARG A 136 -10.79 -16.43 -15.97
C ARG A 136 -12.31 -16.62 -16.01
N PHE A 137 -12.73 -17.88 -15.91
CA PHE A 137 -14.13 -18.28 -15.83
C PHE A 137 -14.83 -17.60 -14.65
N GLY A 138 -15.99 -17.02 -14.94
CA GLY A 138 -16.84 -16.36 -13.95
C GLY A 138 -18.18 -16.00 -14.58
N VAL A 139 -19.15 -15.65 -13.74
CA VAL A 139 -20.50 -15.23 -14.18
C VAL A 139 -20.56 -13.71 -14.16
N GLY A 140 -21.00 -13.10 -15.27
CA GLY A 140 -21.30 -11.68 -15.34
C GLY A 140 -22.70 -11.41 -14.80
N CYS A 141 -22.84 -10.41 -13.94
CA CYS A 141 -24.09 -10.01 -13.32
C CYS A 141 -24.32 -8.52 -13.56
N TRP A 142 -25.56 -8.16 -13.90
CA TRP A 142 -26.02 -6.79 -14.01
C TRP A 142 -27.15 -6.58 -13.01
N ALA A 143 -27.12 -5.46 -12.28
CA ALA A 143 -28.15 -5.13 -11.32
C ALA A 143 -28.38 -3.63 -11.24
N SER A 144 -29.63 -3.25 -10.93
CA SER A 144 -30.00 -1.89 -10.57
C SER A 144 -30.61 -1.83 -9.18
N PHE A 145 -30.29 -0.80 -8.40
CA PHE A 145 -30.81 -0.61 -7.03
C PHE A 145 -30.89 0.87 -6.62
#